data_AF-A0A8H5JL47-F1
#
_entry.id   AF-A0A8H5JL47-F1
#
_cell.length_a   1.000
_cell.length_b   1.000
_cell.length_c   1.000
_cell.angle_alpha   90.00
_cell.angle_beta   90.00
_cell.angle_gamma   90.00
#
_symmetry.space_group_name_H-M   'P 1'
#
loop_
_entity.id
_entity.type
_entity.pdbx_description
1 polymer ?
#
loop_
_entity_poly.entity_id
_entity_poly.type
_entity_poly.pdbx_seq_one_letter_code
_entity_poly.pdbx_strand_id
1 'polypeptide(L)'
;MVAVPPHLLRAISKSKAATPEHREIALASLAHTEKFLVNCQKRREQYLKTYNQVQRQIVPPELFRNGLDHLETVIGKVRGAQQQLGSSQFTEPGTSHVVPSLTATDDPPYRAVHDINESSNESALPGDLIRDNGKKEAASTKPSSDKAVNEAFDNVGLVLGFYKKFFQWLSIDNKDMDVISTVHFGKQYENAFWDPEKLQMVFGDGGEFLNNFTGCIDVIGHELTHAVTEHTSPLDYYGQAGALNEHVSDVFGIMVKQRVQDEKSDVADWLIGEDCILPGVKGTALRSMKEPGTAYDDPVFRAAANTVSQGKDPQVANMKQFRTTYEDNGGVHIYSGIPNKAFYLASVSFGGYS
;
A
#
# COMPACT_ATOMS: atom_id res chain seq x y z
N MET A 1 -7.14 1.50 -4.62
CA MET A 1 -7.09 1.44 -3.13
C MET A 1 -6.43 2.74 -2.67
N VAL A 2 -6.39 3.09 -1.38
CA VAL A 2 -5.92 4.42 -0.95
C VAL A 2 -4.97 4.34 0.24
N ALA A 3 -3.92 5.16 0.24
CA ALA A 3 -2.86 5.09 1.24
C ALA A 3 -3.31 5.59 2.61
N VAL A 4 -4.07 6.70 2.61
CA VAL A 4 -4.59 7.35 3.80
C VAL A 4 -6.00 6.85 4.10
N PRO A 5 -6.21 6.21 5.25
CA PRO A 5 -7.51 5.68 5.61
C PRO A 5 -8.57 6.79 5.76
N PRO A 6 -9.84 6.55 5.35
CA PRO A 6 -10.91 7.54 5.44
C PRO A 6 -11.15 8.10 6.84
N HIS A 7 -10.91 7.30 7.90
CA HIS A 7 -11.10 7.77 9.27
C HIS A 7 -10.11 8.88 9.66
N LEU A 8 -8.91 8.90 9.07
CA LEU A 8 -7.91 9.93 9.36
C LEU A 8 -8.31 11.27 8.75
N LEU A 9 -8.69 11.28 7.46
CA LEU A 9 -9.20 12.47 6.77
C LEU A 9 -10.49 13.00 7.43
N ARG A 10 -11.37 12.09 7.89
CA ARG A 10 -12.56 12.45 8.66
C ARG A 10 -12.22 13.08 10.00
N ALA A 11 -11.13 12.67 10.62
CA ALA A 11 -10.69 13.26 11.87
C ALA A 11 -10.11 14.66 11.67
N ILE A 12 -9.21 14.83 10.68
CA ILE A 12 -8.61 16.12 10.33
C ILE A 12 -9.71 17.13 9.98
N SER A 13 -10.66 16.75 9.11
CA SER A 13 -11.78 17.64 8.71
C SER A 13 -12.70 18.09 9.85
N LYS A 14 -12.66 17.43 11.01
CA LYS A 14 -13.45 17.76 12.20
C LYS A 14 -12.60 18.29 13.36
N SER A 15 -11.30 18.40 13.18
CA SER A 15 -10.36 18.76 14.22
C SER A 15 -10.40 20.24 14.55
N LYS A 16 -10.45 20.57 15.84
CA LYS A 16 -10.30 21.94 16.32
C LYS A 16 -8.84 22.41 16.28
N ALA A 17 -7.89 21.49 16.18
CA ALA A 17 -6.46 21.80 16.08
C ALA A 17 -6.06 22.20 14.64
N ALA A 18 -6.81 21.74 13.63
CA ALA A 18 -6.61 22.13 12.24
C ALA A 18 -7.19 23.53 11.94
N THR A 19 -6.61 24.24 10.97
CA THR A 19 -7.18 25.50 10.47
C THR A 19 -8.50 25.25 9.71
N PRO A 20 -9.36 26.27 9.50
CA PRO A 20 -10.54 26.12 8.65
C PRO A 20 -10.21 25.65 7.23
N GLU A 21 -9.15 26.18 6.63
CA GLU A 21 -8.70 25.81 5.29
C GLU A 21 -8.29 24.33 5.22
N HIS A 22 -7.46 23.86 6.16
CA HIS A 22 -7.03 22.46 6.18
C HIS A 22 -8.17 21.49 6.50
N ARG A 23 -9.17 21.91 7.30
CA ARG A 23 -10.39 21.11 7.47
C ARG A 23 -11.15 20.93 6.15
N GLU A 24 -11.24 21.98 5.34
CA GLU A 24 -11.91 21.92 4.03
C GLU A 24 -11.14 21.04 3.04
N ILE A 25 -9.80 21.14 3.03
CA ILE A 25 -8.92 20.29 2.21
C ILE A 25 -9.07 18.81 2.58
N ALA A 26 -9.02 18.49 3.88
CA ALA A 26 -9.21 17.11 4.35
C ALA A 26 -10.63 16.59 4.04
N LEU A 27 -11.65 17.46 4.12
CA LEU A 27 -13.02 17.11 3.76
C LEU A 27 -13.16 16.83 2.26
N ALA A 28 -12.53 17.64 1.40
CA ALA A 28 -12.50 17.41 -0.04
C ALA A 28 -11.78 16.10 -0.39
N SER A 29 -10.64 15.84 0.25
CA SER A 29 -9.86 14.60 0.10
C SER A 29 -10.67 13.38 0.54
N LEU A 30 -11.38 13.48 1.67
CA LEU A 30 -12.29 12.44 2.16
C LEU A 30 -13.43 12.17 1.18
N ALA A 31 -14.12 13.22 0.73
CA ALA A 31 -15.25 13.08 -0.18
C ALA A 31 -14.85 12.44 -1.51
N HIS A 32 -13.68 12.81 -2.04
CA HIS A 32 -13.10 12.16 -3.21
C HIS A 32 -12.79 10.67 -2.92
N THR A 33 -12.09 10.39 -1.83
CA THR A 33 -11.71 9.02 -1.42
C THR A 33 -12.92 8.10 -1.30
N GLU A 34 -13.97 8.53 -0.59
CA GLU A 34 -15.20 7.74 -0.42
C GLU A 34 -15.90 7.48 -1.77
N LYS A 35 -16.01 8.50 -2.62
CA LYS A 35 -16.59 8.37 -3.97
C LYS A 35 -15.78 7.40 -4.82
N PHE A 36 -14.47 7.50 -4.80
CA PHE A 36 -13.55 6.64 -5.54
C PHE A 36 -13.70 5.17 -5.11
N LEU A 37 -13.67 4.89 -3.80
CA LEU A 37 -13.84 3.54 -3.27
C LEU A 37 -15.20 2.93 -3.63
N VAL A 38 -16.29 3.71 -3.54
CA VAL A 38 -17.63 3.26 -3.96
C VAL A 38 -17.66 2.94 -5.45
N ASN A 39 -17.02 3.75 -6.29
CA ASN A 39 -16.96 3.50 -7.73
C ASN A 39 -16.16 2.23 -8.04
N CYS A 40 -15.02 2.00 -7.38
CA CYS A 40 -14.24 0.77 -7.50
C CYS A 40 -15.07 -0.46 -7.11
N GLN A 41 -15.81 -0.39 -6.00
CA GLN A 41 -16.67 -1.49 -5.57
C GLN A 41 -17.77 -1.79 -6.59
N LYS A 42 -18.49 -0.78 -7.07
CA LYS A 42 -19.55 -0.94 -8.08
C LYS A 42 -19.01 -1.57 -9.37
N ARG A 43 -17.85 -1.13 -9.84
CA ARG A 43 -17.20 -1.67 -11.04
C ARG A 43 -16.82 -3.14 -10.84
N ARG A 44 -16.24 -3.49 -9.70
CA ARG A 44 -15.92 -4.88 -9.35
C ARG A 44 -17.17 -5.75 -9.32
N GLU A 45 -18.25 -5.29 -8.69
CA GLU A 45 -19.53 -6.01 -8.68
C GLU A 45 -20.08 -6.22 -10.09
N GLN A 46 -19.95 -5.22 -10.97
CA GLN A 46 -20.35 -5.34 -12.36
C GLN A 46 -19.47 -6.34 -13.13
N TYR A 47 -18.15 -6.30 -12.94
CA TYR A 47 -17.22 -7.26 -13.50
C TYR A 47 -17.57 -8.69 -13.06
N LEU A 48 -17.78 -8.91 -11.76
CA LEU A 48 -18.13 -10.22 -11.21
C LEU A 48 -19.50 -10.72 -11.72
N LYS A 49 -20.48 -9.83 -11.91
CA LYS A 49 -21.76 -10.19 -12.53
C LYS A 49 -21.57 -10.66 -13.97
N THR A 50 -20.80 -9.92 -14.77
CA THR A 50 -20.49 -10.30 -16.16
C THR A 50 -19.65 -11.58 -16.22
N TYR A 51 -18.63 -11.70 -15.39
CA TYR A 51 -17.77 -12.89 -15.30
C TYR A 51 -18.56 -14.14 -14.92
N ASN A 52 -19.44 -14.06 -13.91
CA ASN A 52 -20.30 -15.17 -13.51
C ASN A 52 -21.34 -15.54 -14.58
N GLN A 53 -21.81 -14.58 -15.38
CA GLN A 53 -22.67 -14.87 -16.53
C GLN A 53 -21.92 -15.63 -17.64
N VAL A 54 -20.66 -15.26 -17.90
CA VAL A 54 -19.80 -15.92 -18.90
C VAL A 54 -19.32 -17.30 -18.42
N GLN A 55 -18.95 -17.45 -17.16
CA GLN A 55 -18.52 -18.73 -16.56
C GLN A 55 -19.64 -19.78 -16.52
N ARG A 56 -20.89 -19.37 -16.27
CA ARG A 56 -22.07 -20.26 -16.39
C ARG A 56 -22.24 -20.84 -17.80
N GLN A 57 -21.59 -20.25 -18.81
CA GLN A 57 -21.63 -20.77 -20.18
C GLN A 57 -20.42 -21.66 -20.54
N ILE A 58 -19.34 -21.73 -19.73
CA ILE A 58 -18.06 -22.30 -20.19
C ILE A 58 -17.35 -23.28 -19.21
N VAL A 59 -17.62 -23.37 -17.90
CA VAL A 59 -16.75 -24.17 -16.99
C VAL A 59 -17.40 -25.41 -16.35
N PRO A 60 -16.83 -26.63 -16.55
CA PRO A 60 -17.19 -27.85 -15.83
C PRO A 60 -16.75 -27.84 -14.35
N PRO A 61 -17.48 -28.51 -13.42
CA PRO A 61 -17.28 -28.43 -11.96
C PRO A 61 -15.93 -28.92 -11.40
N GLU A 62 -15.05 -29.48 -12.22
CA GLU A 62 -13.87 -30.24 -11.81
C GLU A 62 -12.64 -29.36 -11.47
N LEU A 63 -12.64 -28.09 -11.91
CA LEU A 63 -11.52 -27.15 -11.72
C LEU A 63 -11.42 -26.56 -10.30
N PHE A 64 -12.48 -26.65 -9.49
CA PHE A 64 -12.46 -26.16 -8.10
C PHE A 64 -11.70 -27.09 -7.12
N ARG A 65 -11.42 -28.35 -7.50
CA ARG A 65 -10.72 -29.30 -6.60
C ARG A 65 -9.22 -29.04 -6.48
N ASN A 66 -8.57 -28.61 -7.56
CA ASN A 66 -7.11 -28.48 -7.59
C ASN A 66 -6.55 -27.32 -6.71
N GLY A 67 -7.36 -26.30 -6.42
CA GLY A 67 -6.95 -25.18 -5.55
C GLY A 67 -6.93 -25.53 -4.06
N LEU A 68 -7.80 -26.45 -3.62
CA LEU A 68 -7.86 -26.91 -2.23
C LEU A 68 -6.69 -27.84 -1.89
N ASP A 69 -6.30 -28.72 -2.81
CA ASP A 69 -5.16 -29.63 -2.63
C ASP A 69 -3.83 -28.86 -2.48
N HIS A 70 -3.69 -27.72 -3.18
CA HIS A 70 -2.53 -26.85 -3.05
C HIS A 70 -2.48 -26.16 -1.69
N LEU A 71 -3.62 -25.68 -1.17
CA LEU A 71 -3.73 -25.09 0.15
C LEU A 71 -3.44 -26.11 1.26
N GLU A 72 -3.92 -27.35 1.14
CA GLU A 72 -3.58 -28.42 2.08
C GLU A 72 -2.09 -28.75 2.08
N THR A 73 -1.45 -28.71 0.90
CA THR A 73 0.00 -28.91 0.77
C THR A 73 0.79 -27.79 1.46
N VAL A 74 0.39 -26.53 1.28
CA VAL A 74 1.02 -25.37 1.94
C VAL A 74 0.82 -25.42 3.46
N ILE A 75 -0.40 -25.72 3.93
CA ILE A 75 -0.71 -25.90 5.36
C ILE A 75 0.13 -27.06 5.96
N GLY A 76 0.29 -28.15 5.22
CA GLY A 76 1.14 -29.28 5.61
C GLY A 76 2.61 -28.88 5.79
N LYS A 77 3.15 -28.09 4.86
CA LYS A 77 4.53 -27.56 4.95
C LYS A 77 4.72 -26.60 6.13
N VAL A 78 3.76 -25.70 6.37
CA VAL A 78 3.80 -24.76 7.51
C VAL A 78 3.75 -25.50 8.85
N ARG A 79 2.88 -26.52 8.98
CA ARG A 79 2.82 -27.37 10.19
C ARG A 79 4.11 -28.15 10.42
N GLY A 80 4.74 -28.66 9.36
CA GLY A 80 6.05 -29.32 9.43
C GLY A 80 7.16 -28.40 9.92
N ALA A 81 7.21 -27.17 9.40
CA ALA A 81 8.17 -26.16 9.84
C ALA A 81 7.94 -25.73 11.30
N GLN A 82 6.68 -25.57 11.74
CA GLN A 82 6.35 -25.24 13.13
C GLN A 82 6.74 -26.34 14.14
N GLN A 83 6.67 -27.62 13.74
CA GLN A 83 7.13 -28.72 14.60
C GLN A 83 8.65 -28.78 14.72
N GLN A 84 9.40 -28.39 13.68
CA GLN A 84 10.87 -28.33 13.71
C GLN A 84 11.42 -27.12 14.49
N LEU A 85 10.66 -26.02 14.56
CA LEU A 85 11.00 -24.83 15.34
C LEU A 85 10.88 -25.03 16.87
N GLY A 86 10.14 -26.06 17.32
CA GLY A 86 10.01 -26.39 18.74
C GLY A 86 11.21 -27.08 19.38
N SER A 87 12.24 -27.45 18.60
CA SER A 87 13.34 -28.31 19.08
C SER A 87 14.75 -27.92 18.62
N SER A 88 14.95 -26.75 18.01
CA SER A 88 16.23 -26.41 17.37
C SER A 88 16.83 -25.12 17.91
N GLN A 89 17.96 -25.20 18.60
CA GLN A 89 18.88 -24.06 18.79
C GLN A 89 19.57 -23.78 17.45
N PHE A 90 19.31 -22.62 16.85
CA PHE A 90 20.01 -22.19 15.65
C PHE A 90 21.37 -21.61 16.00
N THR A 91 22.44 -22.22 15.49
CA THR A 91 23.78 -21.63 15.38
C THR A 91 23.98 -21.13 13.95
N GLU A 92 24.33 -19.85 13.76
CA GLU A 92 24.70 -19.35 12.44
C GLU A 92 26.11 -19.81 12.01
N PRO A 93 26.32 -20.22 10.74
CA PRO A 93 27.62 -20.19 10.08
C PRO A 93 27.89 -18.78 9.55
N GLY A 94 29.04 -18.21 9.90
CA GLY A 94 29.47 -16.92 9.39
C GLY A 94 29.93 -16.99 7.93
N THR A 95 29.24 -16.26 7.05
CA THR A 95 29.84 -15.75 5.80
C THR A 95 29.35 -14.32 5.52
N SER A 96 30.31 -13.41 5.40
CA SER A 96 30.14 -12.06 4.88
C SER A 96 29.73 -12.14 3.40
N HIS A 97 28.46 -11.93 3.11
CA HIS A 97 27.99 -11.63 1.77
C HIS A 97 27.70 -10.13 1.69
N VAL A 98 28.51 -9.42 0.91
CA VAL A 98 28.24 -8.05 0.50
C VAL A 98 27.03 -8.09 -0.43
N VAL A 99 25.90 -7.55 0.01
CA VAL A 99 24.64 -7.51 -0.77
C VAL A 99 24.64 -6.23 -1.62
N PRO A 100 24.37 -6.30 -2.94
CA PRO A 100 24.25 -5.11 -3.76
C PRO A 100 22.95 -4.37 -3.41
N SER A 101 23.06 -3.06 -3.14
CA SER A 101 21.93 -2.12 -2.99
C SER A 101 20.93 -2.26 -4.14
N LEU A 102 19.64 -2.10 -3.86
CA LEU A 102 18.62 -2.02 -4.91
C LEU A 102 18.94 -0.84 -5.85
N THR A 103 19.28 -1.14 -7.10
CA THR A 103 19.37 -0.17 -8.19
C THR A 103 18.29 -0.48 -9.21
N ALA A 104 17.90 0.51 -10.01
CA ALA A 104 17.01 0.29 -11.15
C ALA A 104 17.57 -0.83 -12.06
N THR A 105 16.69 -1.68 -12.57
CA THR A 105 17.06 -2.88 -13.34
C THR A 105 17.55 -2.54 -14.75
N ASP A 106 18.39 -3.40 -15.35
CA ASP A 106 18.97 -3.22 -16.70
C ASP A 106 17.94 -3.19 -17.84
N ASP A 107 16.74 -3.76 -17.62
CA ASP A 107 15.61 -3.70 -18.55
C ASP A 107 14.29 -3.54 -17.76
N PRO A 108 13.93 -2.31 -17.37
CA PRO A 108 12.71 -2.06 -16.60
C PRO A 108 11.49 -1.95 -17.53
N PRO A 109 10.25 -2.25 -17.08
CA PRO A 109 9.04 -1.94 -17.84
C PRO A 109 9.00 -0.45 -18.21
N TYR A 110 8.21 -0.08 -19.22
CA TYR A 110 7.96 1.33 -19.48
C TYR A 110 7.35 1.98 -18.23
N ARG A 111 7.89 3.14 -17.85
CA ARG A 111 7.35 3.92 -16.76
C ARG A 111 7.40 5.40 -17.09
N ALA A 112 6.35 6.11 -16.69
CA ALA A 112 6.19 7.52 -16.98
C ALA A 112 5.52 8.25 -15.82
N VAL A 113 5.91 9.51 -15.64
CA VAL A 113 5.32 10.44 -14.69
C VAL A 113 4.70 11.61 -15.44
N HIS A 114 3.43 11.85 -15.15
CA HIS A 114 2.64 12.95 -15.65
C HIS A 114 2.32 13.95 -14.53
N ASP A 115 1.96 15.16 -14.94
CA ASP A 115 1.51 16.25 -14.09
C ASP A 115 0.08 16.65 -14.49
N ILE A 116 -0.84 16.65 -13.52
CA ILE A 116 -2.24 17.07 -13.73
C ILE A 116 -2.50 18.52 -13.32
N ASN A 117 -1.47 19.25 -12.89
CA ASN A 117 -1.46 20.69 -12.62
C ASN A 117 -2.54 21.09 -11.59
N GLU A 118 -2.49 20.45 -10.43
CA GLU A 118 -3.41 20.63 -9.27
C GLU A 118 -4.90 20.36 -9.58
N SER A 119 -5.22 19.78 -10.74
CA SER A 119 -6.60 19.38 -11.04
C SER A 119 -6.97 18.09 -10.31
N SER A 120 -8.16 18.09 -9.69
CA SER A 120 -8.79 16.91 -9.08
C SER A 120 -9.78 16.22 -10.02
N ASN A 121 -9.80 16.60 -11.31
CA ASN A 121 -10.65 15.98 -12.31
C ASN A 121 -10.07 14.63 -12.76
N GLU A 122 -10.61 13.54 -12.23
CA GLU A 122 -10.21 12.17 -12.60
C GLU A 122 -10.26 11.90 -14.11
N SER A 123 -11.14 12.56 -14.87
CA SER A 123 -11.24 12.39 -16.33
C SER A 123 -10.09 13.04 -17.09
N ALA A 124 -9.32 13.92 -16.45
CA ALA A 124 -8.14 14.56 -17.03
C ALA A 124 -6.85 13.76 -16.77
N LEU A 125 -6.91 12.69 -15.98
CA LEU A 125 -5.78 11.77 -15.79
C LEU A 125 -5.38 11.12 -17.13
N PRO A 126 -4.07 10.92 -17.41
CA PRO A 126 -2.95 11.17 -16.50
C PRO A 126 -2.42 12.62 -16.50
N GLY A 127 -2.92 13.52 -17.35
CA GLY A 127 -2.37 14.86 -17.51
C GLY A 127 -1.16 14.90 -18.45
N ASP A 128 -0.33 15.92 -18.31
CA ASP A 128 0.80 16.19 -19.21
C ASP A 128 2.00 15.30 -18.88
N LEU A 129 2.57 14.65 -19.89
CA LEU A 129 3.73 13.78 -19.70
C LEU A 129 5.00 14.62 -19.44
N ILE A 130 5.66 14.39 -18.30
CA ILE A 130 6.85 15.16 -17.89
C ILE A 130 8.14 14.37 -18.03
N ARG A 131 8.17 13.13 -17.52
CA ARG A 131 9.38 12.28 -17.47
C ARG A 131 9.04 10.82 -17.76
N ASP A 132 9.87 10.16 -18.56
CA ASP A 132 9.76 8.72 -18.83
C ASP A 132 11.15 8.05 -18.87
N ASN A 133 11.18 6.73 -19.12
CA ASN A 133 12.42 5.97 -19.26
C ASN A 133 12.91 5.84 -20.72
N GLY A 134 12.34 6.59 -21.66
CA GLY A 134 12.80 6.68 -23.04
C GLY A 134 12.47 5.45 -23.90
N LYS A 135 11.68 4.50 -23.39
CA LYS A 135 11.19 3.36 -24.20
C LYS A 135 10.09 3.77 -25.19
N LYS A 136 9.43 4.91 -24.97
CA LYS A 136 8.49 5.53 -25.91
C LYS A 136 9.00 6.93 -26.19
N GLU A 137 9.09 7.35 -27.45
CA GLU A 137 9.76 8.60 -27.88
C GLU A 137 9.05 9.91 -27.43
N ALA A 138 8.26 9.88 -26.35
CA ALA A 138 7.26 10.89 -26.02
C ALA A 138 7.70 11.93 -24.96
N ALA A 139 8.79 11.74 -24.20
CA ALA A 139 9.21 12.67 -23.15
C ALA A 139 10.72 12.70 -22.81
N SER A 140 11.08 13.55 -21.85
CA SER A 140 12.45 13.69 -21.34
C SER A 140 12.82 12.53 -20.41
N THR A 141 13.96 11.89 -20.68
CA THR A 141 14.57 10.91 -19.75
C THR A 141 15.38 11.56 -18.64
N LYS A 142 15.61 12.88 -18.73
CA LYS A 142 16.37 13.65 -17.74
C LYS A 142 15.49 13.99 -16.53
N PRO A 143 16.07 14.10 -15.32
CA PRO A 143 15.36 14.61 -14.16
C PRO A 143 14.68 15.96 -14.42
N SER A 144 13.46 16.10 -13.91
CA SER A 144 12.69 17.36 -13.92
C SER A 144 13.26 18.33 -12.87
N SER A 145 12.96 19.62 -12.99
CA SER A 145 13.12 20.56 -11.88
C SER A 145 12.12 20.31 -10.76
N ASP A 146 11.01 19.62 -11.07
CA ASP A 146 10.02 19.19 -10.11
C ASP A 146 10.52 17.97 -9.30
N LYS A 147 10.52 18.10 -7.98
CA LYS A 147 10.97 17.05 -7.06
C LYS A 147 10.00 15.85 -7.05
N ALA A 148 8.70 16.09 -7.00
CA ALA A 148 7.69 15.04 -6.92
C ALA A 148 7.72 14.15 -8.17
N VAL A 149 7.94 14.75 -9.34
CA VAL A 149 8.14 14.01 -10.60
C VAL A 149 9.32 13.03 -10.50
N ASN A 150 10.44 13.48 -9.94
CA ASN A 150 11.63 12.66 -9.82
C ASN A 150 11.45 11.56 -8.76
N GLU A 151 10.92 11.92 -7.59
CA GLU A 151 10.66 10.98 -6.50
C GLU A 151 9.69 9.88 -6.93
N ALA A 152 8.57 10.22 -7.58
CA ALA A 152 7.65 9.23 -8.13
C ALA A 152 8.35 8.31 -9.14
N PHE A 153 9.09 8.87 -10.10
CA PHE A 153 9.76 8.08 -11.15
C PHE A 153 10.80 7.11 -10.58
N ASP A 154 11.63 7.59 -9.66
CA ASP A 154 12.75 6.83 -9.10
C ASP A 154 12.25 5.78 -8.10
N ASN A 155 11.31 6.13 -7.21
CA ASN A 155 10.75 5.21 -6.21
C ASN A 155 9.88 4.10 -6.82
N VAL A 156 9.04 4.41 -7.80
CA VAL A 156 8.32 3.38 -8.58
C VAL A 156 9.33 2.43 -9.24
N GLY A 157 10.44 2.95 -9.75
CA GLY A 157 11.51 2.14 -10.30
C GLY A 157 12.14 1.16 -9.32
N LEU A 158 12.33 1.57 -8.07
CA LEU A 158 12.85 0.71 -6.99
C LEU A 158 11.87 -0.42 -6.65
N VAL A 159 10.57 -0.13 -6.55
CA VAL A 159 9.53 -1.13 -6.26
C VAL A 159 9.47 -2.19 -7.37
N LEU A 160 9.41 -1.78 -8.64
CA LEU A 160 9.38 -2.71 -9.77
C LEU A 160 10.66 -3.55 -9.84
N GLY A 161 11.81 -2.94 -9.55
CA GLY A 161 13.09 -3.64 -9.46
C GLY A 161 13.14 -4.67 -8.33
N PHE A 162 12.54 -4.37 -7.18
CA PHE A 162 12.38 -5.29 -6.07
C PHE A 162 11.56 -6.53 -6.47
N TYR A 163 10.38 -6.35 -7.08
CA TYR A 163 9.55 -7.46 -7.56
C TYR A 163 10.30 -8.36 -8.55
N LYS A 164 10.97 -7.75 -9.54
CA LYS A 164 11.75 -8.49 -10.53
C LYS A 164 12.91 -9.25 -9.90
N LYS A 165 13.69 -8.60 -9.03
CA LYS A 165 14.91 -9.17 -8.43
C LYS A 165 14.61 -10.34 -7.48
N PHE A 166 13.61 -10.20 -6.61
CA PHE A 166 13.38 -11.14 -5.52
C PHE A 166 12.27 -12.16 -5.81
N PHE A 167 11.32 -11.82 -6.70
CA PHE A 167 10.18 -12.68 -7.00
C PHE A 167 10.11 -13.10 -8.46
N GLN A 168 11.05 -12.64 -9.31
CA GLN A 168 11.00 -12.85 -10.76
C GLN A 168 9.68 -12.39 -11.38
N TRP A 169 9.03 -11.43 -10.72
CA TRP A 169 7.73 -10.89 -11.10
C TRP A 169 7.92 -9.64 -11.96
N LEU A 170 7.34 -9.65 -13.16
CA LEU A 170 7.54 -8.59 -14.14
C LEU A 170 6.46 -7.50 -14.05
N SER A 171 6.85 -6.31 -13.59
CA SER A 171 5.96 -5.15 -13.41
C SER A 171 4.80 -5.44 -12.41
N ILE A 172 3.62 -4.88 -12.63
CA ILE A 172 2.44 -5.02 -11.75
C ILE A 172 1.57 -6.24 -12.07
N ASP A 173 1.72 -6.84 -13.25
CA ASP A 173 0.83 -7.90 -13.75
C ASP A 173 1.54 -9.21 -14.15
N ASN A 174 2.85 -9.28 -13.92
CA ASN A 174 3.76 -10.34 -14.37
C ASN A 174 3.90 -10.47 -15.90
N LYS A 175 3.56 -9.43 -16.66
CA LYS A 175 3.67 -9.41 -18.13
C LYS A 175 4.31 -8.12 -18.63
N ASP A 176 5.09 -7.47 -17.77
CA ASP A 176 5.84 -6.25 -18.09
C ASP A 176 4.93 -5.07 -18.47
N MET A 177 3.73 -4.99 -17.87
CA MET A 177 2.80 -3.88 -18.08
C MET A 177 3.44 -2.52 -17.81
N ASP A 178 3.08 -1.53 -18.63
CA ASP A 178 3.44 -0.14 -18.46
C ASP A 178 2.97 0.41 -17.10
N VAL A 179 3.82 1.19 -16.42
CA VAL A 179 3.47 1.81 -15.14
C VAL A 179 3.41 3.33 -15.28
N ILE A 180 2.20 3.86 -15.19
CA ILE A 180 1.95 5.30 -15.26
C ILE A 180 1.77 5.85 -13.84
N SER A 181 2.33 7.02 -13.58
CA SER A 181 2.16 7.78 -12.35
C SER A 181 1.77 9.21 -12.67
N THR A 182 0.87 9.78 -11.88
CA THR A 182 0.45 11.18 -11.98
C THR A 182 0.70 11.89 -10.66
N VAL A 183 1.40 13.03 -10.70
CA VAL A 183 1.66 13.89 -9.53
C VAL A 183 0.79 15.15 -9.57
N HIS A 184 0.79 15.90 -8.46
CA HIS A 184 0.02 17.14 -8.29
C HIS A 184 -1.48 16.96 -8.49
N PHE A 185 -2.02 15.83 -8.04
CA PHE A 185 -3.46 15.58 -8.10
C PHE A 185 -4.19 16.41 -7.04
N GLY A 186 -5.03 17.35 -7.48
CA GLY A 186 -5.75 18.24 -6.59
C GLY A 186 -4.83 19.21 -5.83
N LYS A 187 -5.43 20.23 -5.22
CA LYS A 187 -4.70 21.19 -4.39
C LYS A 187 -4.55 20.66 -2.96
N GLN A 188 -3.31 20.50 -2.50
CA GLN A 188 -2.98 19.98 -1.17
C GLN A 188 -3.71 18.65 -0.84
N TYR A 189 -3.84 17.77 -1.81
CA TYR A 189 -4.57 16.52 -1.63
C TYR A 189 -3.77 15.59 -0.69
N GLU A 190 -4.35 15.30 0.47
CA GLU A 190 -3.72 14.53 1.55
C GLU A 190 -3.88 13.01 1.34
N ASN A 191 -3.70 12.50 0.11
CA ASN A 191 -3.76 11.08 -0.17
C ASN A 191 -2.97 10.67 -1.42
N ALA A 192 -2.74 9.37 -1.57
CA ALA A 192 -2.26 8.71 -2.78
C ALA A 192 -3.09 7.45 -3.04
N PHE A 193 -3.19 7.02 -4.30
CA PHE A 193 -4.01 5.86 -4.66
C PHE A 193 -3.60 5.17 -5.96
N TRP A 194 -3.79 3.86 -6.01
CA TRP A 194 -3.88 3.10 -7.26
C TRP A 194 -5.29 3.22 -7.89
N ASP A 195 -5.37 3.74 -9.12
CA ASP A 195 -6.56 3.72 -9.99
C ASP A 195 -6.57 2.47 -10.89
N PRO A 196 -7.37 1.44 -10.55
CA PRO A 196 -7.42 0.20 -11.34
C PRO A 196 -8.16 0.35 -12.68
N GLU A 197 -8.91 1.44 -12.89
CA GLU A 197 -9.57 1.69 -14.18
C GLU A 197 -8.60 2.28 -15.20
N LYS A 198 -7.75 3.20 -14.75
CA LYS A 198 -6.75 3.85 -15.60
C LYS A 198 -5.36 3.22 -15.52
N LEU A 199 -5.20 2.20 -14.66
CA LEU A 199 -3.96 1.46 -14.42
C LEU A 199 -2.80 2.39 -14.11
N GLN A 200 -3.00 3.31 -13.16
CA GLN A 200 -2.00 4.30 -12.79
C GLN A 200 -1.98 4.61 -11.30
N MET A 201 -0.81 5.02 -10.84
CA MET A 201 -0.60 5.66 -9.54
C MET A 201 -0.97 7.14 -9.60
N VAL A 202 -1.62 7.64 -8.56
CA VAL A 202 -1.98 9.06 -8.46
C VAL A 202 -1.55 9.59 -7.09
N PHE A 203 -0.79 10.67 -7.08
CA PHE A 203 -0.20 11.28 -5.89
C PHE A 203 -0.71 12.71 -5.70
N GLY A 204 -1.23 12.98 -4.51
CA GLY A 204 -1.39 14.34 -4.02
C GLY A 204 -0.10 14.88 -3.39
N ASP A 205 -0.04 16.19 -3.23
CA ASP A 205 1.12 16.88 -2.67
C ASP A 205 1.20 16.87 -1.15
N GLY A 206 0.19 16.32 -0.46
CA GLY A 206 0.07 16.44 0.98
C GLY A 206 -0.49 17.80 1.41
N GLY A 207 -0.52 18.04 2.72
CA GLY A 207 -1.15 19.21 3.35
C GLY A 207 -0.42 19.62 4.62
N GLU A 208 -1.17 20.02 5.66
CA GLU A 208 -0.59 20.49 6.92
C GLU A 208 -0.04 19.34 7.77
N PHE A 209 -0.63 18.14 7.67
CA PHE A 209 -0.32 17.02 8.55
C PHE A 209 0.35 15.86 7.83
N LEU A 210 0.07 15.71 6.53
CA LEU A 210 0.64 14.66 5.69
C LEU A 210 1.56 15.27 4.64
N ASN A 211 2.73 14.67 4.48
CA ASN A 211 3.75 15.08 3.53
C ASN A 211 3.37 14.66 2.09
N ASN A 212 4.17 15.07 1.11
CA ASN A 212 4.06 14.57 -0.26
C ASN A 212 4.34 13.06 -0.31
N PHE A 213 3.38 12.29 -0.82
CA PHE A 213 3.42 10.82 -0.83
C PHE A 213 4.44 10.24 -1.81
N THR A 214 4.96 11.03 -2.75
CA THR A 214 5.99 10.58 -3.70
C THR A 214 7.32 10.26 -3.02
N GLY A 215 7.58 10.81 -1.82
CA GLY A 215 8.76 10.52 -1.01
C GLY A 215 8.66 9.25 -0.15
N CYS A 216 7.46 8.71 0.07
CA CYS A 216 7.24 7.57 0.97
C CYS A 216 7.36 6.23 0.21
N ILE A 217 8.56 5.65 0.17
CA ILE A 217 8.85 4.45 -0.64
C ILE A 217 7.99 3.23 -0.27
N ASP A 218 7.70 3.05 1.01
CA ASP A 218 6.85 1.98 1.53
C ASP A 218 5.38 2.18 1.15
N VAL A 219 4.88 3.40 1.12
CA VAL A 219 3.54 3.74 0.61
C VAL A 219 3.46 3.50 -0.89
N ILE A 220 4.49 3.86 -1.67
CA ILE A 220 4.53 3.54 -3.10
C ILE A 220 4.56 2.02 -3.31
N GLY A 221 5.34 1.30 -2.51
CA GLY A 221 5.36 -0.16 -2.48
C GLY A 221 3.98 -0.74 -2.16
N HIS A 222 3.31 -0.22 -1.15
CA HIS A 222 1.96 -0.60 -0.74
C HIS A 222 0.94 -0.42 -1.89
N GLU A 223 0.90 0.75 -2.52
CA GLU A 223 -0.05 1.01 -3.60
C GLU A 223 0.20 0.18 -4.86
N LEU A 224 1.47 -0.05 -5.23
CA LEU A 224 1.78 -0.95 -6.36
C LEU A 224 1.49 -2.42 -6.03
N THR A 225 1.58 -2.81 -4.75
CA THR A 225 1.23 -4.17 -4.32
C THR A 225 -0.25 -4.46 -4.45
N HIS A 226 -1.10 -3.45 -4.31
CA HIS A 226 -2.51 -3.58 -4.62
C HIS A 226 -2.75 -4.00 -6.08
N ALA A 227 -2.01 -3.41 -7.02
CA ALA A 227 -2.07 -3.80 -8.44
C ALA A 227 -1.61 -5.26 -8.64
N VAL A 228 -0.55 -5.69 -7.95
CA VAL A 228 -0.09 -7.10 -7.96
C VAL A 228 -1.16 -8.05 -7.39
N THR A 229 -1.83 -7.65 -6.31
CA THR A 229 -2.92 -8.42 -5.70
C THR A 229 -4.10 -8.58 -6.66
N GLU A 230 -4.44 -7.53 -7.41
CA GLU A 230 -5.50 -7.59 -8.44
C GLU A 230 -5.19 -8.60 -9.56
N HIS A 231 -3.91 -8.77 -9.92
CA HIS A 231 -3.46 -9.69 -10.98
C HIS A 231 -3.12 -11.11 -10.49
N THR A 232 -3.26 -11.39 -9.20
CA THR A 232 -2.96 -12.70 -8.59
C THR A 232 -4.19 -13.32 -7.94
N SER A 233 -4.46 -12.97 -6.69
CA SER A 233 -5.62 -13.40 -5.92
C SER A 233 -6.40 -12.14 -5.54
N PRO A 234 -7.40 -11.74 -6.34
CA PRO A 234 -8.11 -10.49 -6.11
C PRO A 234 -8.97 -10.60 -4.85
N LEU A 235 -8.40 -10.27 -3.71
CA LEU A 235 -9.07 -10.25 -2.42
C LEU A 235 -10.16 -9.18 -2.42
N ASP A 236 -11.38 -9.53 -1.99
CA ASP A 236 -12.47 -8.56 -1.82
C ASP A 236 -12.02 -7.47 -0.85
N TYR A 237 -12.19 -6.21 -1.24
CA TYR A 237 -11.78 -5.07 -0.41
C TYR A 237 -12.87 -4.75 0.63
N TYR A 238 -13.22 -5.77 1.42
CA TYR A 238 -14.21 -5.71 2.48
C TYR A 238 -13.91 -6.74 3.59
N GLY A 239 -14.12 -6.36 4.85
CA GLY A 239 -13.96 -7.22 6.01
C GLY A 239 -12.57 -7.86 6.09
N GLN A 240 -12.51 -9.15 6.42
CA GLN A 240 -11.22 -9.86 6.59
C GLN A 240 -10.44 -10.03 5.27
N ALA A 241 -11.13 -10.21 4.13
CA ALA A 241 -10.45 -10.27 2.84
C ALA A 241 -9.78 -8.93 2.50
N GLY A 242 -10.45 -7.82 2.82
CA GLY A 242 -9.88 -6.48 2.63
C GLY A 242 -8.74 -6.21 3.60
N ALA A 243 -8.86 -6.65 4.86
CA ALA A 243 -7.77 -6.56 5.83
C ALA A 243 -6.55 -7.39 5.40
N LEU A 244 -6.73 -8.52 4.72
CA LEU A 244 -5.65 -9.28 4.11
C LEU A 244 -5.06 -8.57 2.88
N ASN A 245 -5.88 -7.88 2.09
CA ASN A 245 -5.40 -7.07 0.96
C ASN A 245 -4.48 -5.94 1.44
N GLU A 246 -4.94 -5.16 2.42
CA GLU A 246 -4.15 -4.12 3.11
C GLU A 246 -2.86 -4.68 3.73
N HIS A 247 -2.97 -5.84 4.41
CA HIS A 247 -1.83 -6.51 5.00
C HIS A 247 -0.77 -6.89 3.98
N VAL A 248 -1.17 -7.49 2.85
CA VAL A 248 -0.22 -7.87 1.80
C VAL A 248 0.48 -6.62 1.27
N SER A 249 -0.25 -5.53 1.06
CA SER A 249 0.34 -4.25 0.66
C SER A 249 1.33 -3.68 1.68
N ASP A 250 1.02 -3.71 2.97
CA ASP A 250 1.96 -3.30 4.03
C ASP A 250 3.21 -4.20 4.07
N VAL A 251 3.05 -5.52 3.89
CA VAL A 251 4.17 -6.48 3.87
C VAL A 251 5.14 -6.17 2.73
N PHE A 252 4.65 -6.03 1.51
CA PHE A 252 5.54 -5.75 0.38
C PHE A 252 6.09 -4.33 0.45
N GLY A 253 5.33 -3.35 0.95
CA GLY A 253 5.82 -2.00 1.24
C GLY A 253 7.01 -1.99 2.19
N ILE A 254 6.89 -2.66 3.35
CA ILE A 254 7.99 -2.71 4.32
C ILE A 254 9.20 -3.50 3.79
N MET A 255 8.98 -4.56 3.02
CA MET A 255 10.06 -5.33 2.40
C MET A 255 10.84 -4.48 1.38
N VAL A 256 10.16 -3.67 0.57
CA VAL A 256 10.83 -2.74 -0.35
C VAL A 256 11.69 -1.77 0.45
N LYS A 257 11.11 -1.11 1.46
CA LYS A 257 11.80 -0.14 2.31
C LYS A 257 13.05 -0.74 2.96
N GLN A 258 12.91 -1.90 3.60
CA GLN A 258 14.04 -2.65 4.18
C GLN A 258 15.17 -2.90 3.17
N ARG A 259 14.83 -3.27 1.94
CA ARG A 259 15.85 -3.51 0.90
C ARG A 259 16.49 -2.23 0.37
N VAL A 260 15.76 -1.12 0.34
CA VAL A 260 16.29 0.20 -0.06
C VAL A 260 17.20 0.76 1.03
N GLN A 261 16.85 0.59 2.30
CA GLN A 261 17.60 1.09 3.45
C GLN A 261 18.68 0.13 3.95
N ASP A 262 18.78 -1.07 3.36
CA ASP A 262 19.68 -2.15 3.78
C ASP A 262 19.45 -2.61 5.23
N GLU A 263 18.19 -2.68 5.64
CA GLU A 263 17.76 -3.04 6.99
C GLU A 263 17.25 -4.49 7.04
N LYS A 264 17.73 -5.23 8.05
CA LYS A 264 17.23 -6.56 8.38
C LYS A 264 16.03 -6.48 9.32
N SER A 265 15.29 -7.57 9.43
CA SER A 265 14.06 -7.67 10.20
C SER A 265 14.20 -7.30 11.68
N ASP A 266 15.38 -7.48 12.28
CA ASP A 266 15.67 -7.17 13.68
C ASP A 266 15.95 -5.69 13.96
N VAL A 267 16.39 -4.94 12.93
CA VAL A 267 16.73 -3.51 13.04
C VAL A 267 15.73 -2.58 12.36
N ALA A 268 14.96 -3.09 11.41
CA ALA A 268 13.94 -2.31 10.71
C ALA A 268 12.92 -1.69 11.66
N ASP A 269 12.41 -0.50 11.34
CA ASP A 269 11.47 0.21 12.20
C ASP A 269 10.06 -0.42 12.25
N TRP A 270 9.68 -1.16 11.19
CA TRP A 270 8.35 -1.74 10.98
C TRP A 270 7.22 -0.72 11.01
N LEU A 271 7.51 0.50 10.55
CA LEU A 271 6.56 1.60 10.38
C LEU A 271 6.12 1.68 8.92
N ILE A 272 4.85 2.04 8.71
CA ILE A 272 4.30 2.33 7.39
C ILE A 272 3.93 3.80 7.30
N GLY A 273 4.55 4.53 6.37
CA GLY A 273 4.32 5.93 6.11
C GLY A 273 4.90 6.86 7.16
N GLU A 274 6.08 6.57 7.72
CA GLU A 274 6.79 7.47 8.64
C GLU A 274 7.20 8.78 7.96
N ASP A 275 7.69 8.71 6.72
CA ASP A 275 8.07 9.89 5.92
C ASP A 275 6.86 10.70 5.42
N CYS A 276 5.66 10.14 5.61
CA CYS A 276 4.39 10.74 5.24
C CYS A 276 3.79 11.58 6.38
N ILE A 277 4.30 11.50 7.61
CA ILE A 277 3.82 12.31 8.74
C ILE A 277 4.70 13.56 8.88
N LEU A 278 4.09 14.76 8.86
CA LEU A 278 4.84 16.01 8.99
C LEU A 278 5.26 16.34 10.43
N PRO A 279 6.37 17.10 10.62
CA PRO A 279 6.76 17.61 11.92
C PRO A 279 5.62 18.40 12.59
N GLY A 280 5.34 18.09 13.86
CA GLY A 280 4.27 18.73 14.63
C GLY A 280 3.06 17.83 14.90
N VAL A 281 2.94 16.72 14.19
CA VAL A 281 2.02 15.62 14.52
C VAL A 281 2.63 14.73 15.60
N LYS A 282 1.90 14.41 16.67
CA LYS A 282 2.23 13.40 17.68
C LYS A 282 1.95 11.99 17.15
N GLY A 283 2.74 11.62 16.15
CA GLY A 283 2.74 10.30 15.53
C GLY A 283 4.08 10.05 14.87
N THR A 284 4.43 8.78 14.72
CA THR A 284 5.65 8.35 14.05
C THR A 284 5.38 7.83 12.65
N ALA A 285 4.15 7.37 12.36
CA ALA A 285 3.77 6.76 11.09
C ALA A 285 2.25 6.68 10.93
N LEU A 286 1.77 6.20 9.77
CA LEU A 286 0.35 5.87 9.59
C LEU A 286 -0.02 4.57 10.30
N ARG A 287 0.88 3.59 10.33
CA ARG A 287 0.68 2.27 10.97
C ARG A 287 1.98 1.75 11.55
N SER A 288 1.88 0.86 12.54
CA SER A 288 3.00 0.08 13.06
C SER A 288 2.71 -1.41 12.90
N MET A 289 3.52 -2.11 12.09
CA MET A 289 3.40 -3.57 11.98
C MET A 289 3.93 -4.26 13.25
N LYS A 290 4.91 -3.64 13.92
CA LYS A 290 5.47 -4.13 15.18
C LYS A 290 4.51 -3.93 16.35
N GLU A 291 3.84 -2.79 16.48
CA GLU A 291 2.93 -2.52 17.60
C GLU A 291 1.64 -1.83 17.09
N PRO A 292 0.72 -2.58 16.44
CA PRO A 292 -0.52 -2.00 15.92
C PRO A 292 -1.32 -1.27 17.01
N GLY A 293 -1.77 -0.04 16.71
CA GLY A 293 -2.46 0.82 17.67
C GLY A 293 -1.54 1.80 18.39
N THR A 294 -0.29 1.96 17.96
CA THR A 294 0.70 2.85 18.59
C THR A 294 1.33 3.88 17.66
N ALA A 295 1.00 3.85 16.36
CA ALA A 295 1.68 4.70 15.37
C ALA A 295 1.46 6.21 15.61
N TYR A 296 0.33 6.58 16.21
CA TYR A 296 0.02 7.97 16.57
C TYR A 296 -0.97 8.07 17.74
N ASP A 297 -0.90 9.19 18.46
CA ASP A 297 -1.93 9.69 19.40
C ASP A 297 -1.87 11.23 19.39
N ASP A 298 -2.49 11.82 18.36
CA ASP A 298 -2.48 13.26 18.15
C ASP A 298 -3.89 13.87 18.28
N PRO A 299 -4.04 15.01 19.01
CA PRO A 299 -5.25 15.81 19.04
C PRO A 299 -5.84 16.19 17.68
N VAL A 300 -5.02 16.32 16.63
CA VAL A 300 -5.43 16.65 15.27
C VAL A 300 -6.21 15.52 14.63
N PHE A 301 -5.90 14.27 14.97
CA PHE A 301 -6.66 13.11 14.53
C PHE A 301 -7.88 12.85 15.42
N ARG A 302 -8.31 13.86 16.20
CA ARG A 302 -9.56 13.84 16.98
C ARG A 302 -10.68 14.59 16.29
N ALA A 303 -11.68 13.85 15.81
CA ALA A 303 -12.99 14.44 15.54
C ALA A 303 -13.64 14.83 16.89
N ALA A 304 -14.28 16.00 16.92
CA ALA A 304 -14.70 16.71 18.14
C ALA A 304 -15.28 15.83 19.28
N ALA A 305 -14.95 16.24 20.53
CA ALA A 305 -15.21 15.59 21.82
C ALA A 305 -16.47 14.69 21.90
N ASN A 306 -16.24 13.43 22.34
CA ASN A 306 -17.18 12.46 22.95
C ASN A 306 -17.26 11.05 22.31
N THR A 307 -16.29 10.66 21.49
CA THR A 307 -16.10 9.25 21.05
C THR A 307 -14.71 8.77 21.44
N VAL A 308 -14.64 7.58 22.06
CA VAL A 308 -13.57 7.14 22.98
C VAL A 308 -12.20 6.84 22.32
N SER A 309 -12.01 7.05 21.02
CA SER A 309 -10.77 6.62 20.34
C SER A 309 -10.36 7.41 19.08
N GLN A 310 -10.95 8.56 18.79
CA GLN A 310 -10.64 9.28 17.55
C GLN A 310 -9.40 10.13 17.81
N GLY A 311 -8.18 9.70 17.49
CA GLY A 311 -6.96 10.48 17.77
C GLY A 311 -5.74 9.62 17.93
N LYS A 312 -5.98 8.43 18.45
CA LYS A 312 -5.05 7.33 18.53
C LYS A 312 -5.23 6.40 17.34
N ASP A 313 -4.15 5.78 16.92
CA ASP A 313 -4.16 4.68 15.96
C ASP A 313 -5.20 3.60 16.37
N PRO A 314 -6.22 3.36 15.53
CA PRO A 314 -7.31 2.44 15.86
C PRO A 314 -6.94 0.97 15.64
N GLN A 315 -5.77 0.66 15.07
CA GLN A 315 -5.41 -0.72 14.76
C GLN A 315 -5.37 -1.61 16.00
N VAL A 316 -5.68 -2.89 15.78
CA VAL A 316 -5.64 -3.91 16.83
C VAL A 316 -4.61 -4.98 16.50
N ALA A 317 -3.99 -5.54 17.54
CA ALA A 317 -2.86 -6.45 17.38
C ALA A 317 -3.24 -7.95 17.43
N ASN A 318 -4.50 -8.29 17.77
CA ASN A 318 -4.93 -9.69 17.86
C ASN A 318 -6.44 -9.90 17.61
N MET A 319 -6.78 -11.14 17.25
CA MET A 319 -8.17 -11.55 16.92
C MET A 319 -9.17 -11.41 18.09
N LYS A 320 -8.73 -11.35 19.35
CA LYS A 320 -9.67 -11.13 20.48
C LYS A 320 -10.28 -9.72 20.45
N GLN A 321 -9.63 -8.78 19.77
CA GLN A 321 -10.08 -7.41 19.57
C GLN A 321 -10.88 -7.22 18.27
N PHE A 322 -10.94 -8.23 17.40
CA PHE A 322 -11.73 -8.16 16.16
C PHE A 322 -13.22 -7.97 16.48
N ARG A 323 -13.87 -7.01 15.81
CA ARG A 323 -15.31 -6.75 15.92
C ARG A 323 -15.90 -6.51 14.54
N THR A 324 -17.14 -6.91 14.31
CA THR A 324 -17.85 -6.52 13.10
C THR A 324 -18.05 -5.00 13.10
N THR A 325 -17.69 -4.34 12.01
CA THR A 325 -17.92 -2.91 11.77
C THR A 325 -18.39 -2.73 10.32
N TYR A 326 -19.01 -1.60 10.04
CA TYR A 326 -19.36 -1.17 8.68
C TYR A 326 -18.52 0.03 8.23
N GLU A 327 -17.77 0.64 9.15
CA GLU A 327 -16.80 1.67 8.82
C GLU A 327 -15.61 1.05 8.09
N ASP A 328 -14.92 1.85 7.29
CA ASP A 328 -13.66 1.45 6.67
C ASP A 328 -13.77 0.11 5.89
N ASN A 329 -14.83 -0.04 5.11
CA ASN A 329 -15.15 -1.27 4.37
C ASN A 329 -15.15 -2.54 5.25
N GLY A 330 -15.62 -2.44 6.49
CA GLY A 330 -15.55 -3.56 7.43
C GLY A 330 -14.23 -3.63 8.21
N GLY A 331 -13.54 -2.50 8.35
CA GLY A 331 -12.31 -2.33 9.12
C GLY A 331 -11.07 -2.87 8.42
N VAL A 332 -10.94 -2.66 7.10
CA VAL A 332 -9.81 -3.21 6.32
C VAL A 332 -8.47 -2.67 6.82
N HIS A 333 -8.34 -1.37 7.07
CA HIS A 333 -7.12 -0.76 7.59
C HIS A 333 -6.96 -0.98 9.10
N ILE A 334 -8.08 -1.11 9.83
CA ILE A 334 -8.09 -1.34 11.28
C ILE A 334 -7.58 -2.75 11.61
N TYR A 335 -8.07 -3.75 10.88
CA TYR A 335 -7.82 -5.17 11.18
C TYR A 335 -6.60 -5.74 10.44
N SER A 336 -5.99 -5.01 9.49
CA SER A 336 -4.70 -5.40 8.88
C SER A 336 -3.56 -5.44 9.91
N GLY A 337 -3.67 -4.71 11.03
CA GLY A 337 -2.73 -4.79 12.16
C GLY A 337 -2.52 -6.20 12.71
N ILE A 338 -3.56 -7.05 12.67
CA ILE A 338 -3.49 -8.43 13.19
C ILE A 338 -2.51 -9.29 12.38
N PRO A 339 -2.70 -9.48 11.05
CA PRO A 339 -1.74 -10.21 10.23
C PRO A 339 -0.40 -9.45 10.06
N ASN A 340 -0.38 -8.10 10.10
CA ASN A 340 0.88 -7.34 10.11
C ASN A 340 1.77 -7.73 11.29
N LYS A 341 1.20 -7.80 12.49
CA LYS A 341 1.93 -8.24 13.69
C LYS A 341 2.41 -9.68 13.57
N ALA A 342 1.61 -10.55 12.94
CA ALA A 342 2.01 -11.94 12.70
C ALA A 342 3.23 -12.03 11.76
N PHE A 343 3.25 -11.23 10.68
CA PHE A 343 4.39 -11.17 9.77
C PHE A 343 5.65 -10.62 10.45
N TYR A 344 5.55 -9.51 11.18
CA TYR A 344 6.65 -8.98 12.00
C TYR A 344 7.26 -10.05 12.90
N LEU A 345 6.43 -10.77 13.65
CA LEU A 345 6.89 -11.81 14.58
C LEU A 345 7.59 -12.95 13.83
N ALA A 346 7.07 -13.35 12.67
CA ALA A 346 7.67 -14.38 11.84
C ALA A 346 9.05 -13.93 11.30
N SER A 347 9.13 -12.75 10.69
CA SER A 347 10.36 -12.22 10.09
C SER A 347 11.47 -12.00 11.11
N VAL A 348 11.14 -11.51 12.31
CA VAL A 348 12.13 -11.38 13.40
C VAL A 348 12.58 -12.76 13.90
N SER A 349 11.68 -13.74 13.96
CA SER A 349 12.02 -15.09 14.43
C SER A 349 12.92 -15.86 13.43
N PHE A 350 12.72 -15.65 12.13
CA PHE A 350 13.57 -16.25 11.09
C PHE A 350 14.90 -15.50 10.91
N GLY A 351 14.94 -14.20 11.20
CA GLY A 351 16.13 -13.36 11.03
C GLY A 351 16.49 -13.06 9.58
N GLY A 352 17.42 -12.12 9.36
CA GLY A 352 17.80 -11.68 8.02
C GLY A 352 16.84 -10.63 7.45
N TYR A 353 16.72 -10.54 6.12
CA TYR A 353 15.66 -9.71 5.52
C TYR A 353 14.33 -10.44 5.64
N SER A 354 13.25 -9.68 5.90
CA SER A 354 11.90 -10.22 6.12
C SER A 354 11.36 -11.05 4.97
#